data_AF-A0A818FTC1-F1
#
_entry.id   AF-A0A818FTC1-F1
#
_cell.length_a   1.000
_cell.length_b   1.000
_cell.length_c   1.000
_cell.angle_alpha   90.00
_cell.angle_beta   90.00
_cell.angle_gamma   90.00
#
_symmetry.space_group_name_H-M   'P 1'
#
loop_
_entity.id
_entity.type
_entity.pdbx_description
1 polymer ?
#
loop_
_entity_poly.entity_id
_entity_poly.type
_entity_poly.pdbx_seq_one_letter_code
_entity_poly.pdbx_strand_id
1 'polypeptide(L)' 'AGMVIEKHVEHERRVFEHDLNNDNQRLANEQRNLKAYLDRVVYTNQPTAAYFMQFNTSSR' A
#
# COMPACT_ATOMS: atom_id res chain seq x y z
N ALA A 1 -0.63 5.82 -46.74
CA ALA A 1 0.11 4.88 -45.88
C ALA A 1 0.51 5.51 -44.54
N GLY A 2 1.21 6.66 -44.51
CA GLY A 2 1.68 7.30 -43.26
C GLY A 2 0.59 7.62 -42.21
N MET A 3 -0.57 8.15 -42.63
CA MET A 3 -1.67 8.50 -41.71
C MET A 3 -2.29 7.30 -40.97
N VAL A 4 -2.23 6.09 -41.54
CA VAL A 4 -2.77 4.88 -40.89
C VAL A 4 -1.80 4.39 -39.81
N ILE A 5 -0.50 4.51 -40.06
CA ILE A 5 0.56 4.14 -39.12
C ILE A 5 0.53 5.07 -37.91
N GLU A 6 0.42 6.38 -38.12
CA GLU A 6 0.38 7.38 -37.05
C GLU A 6 -0.80 7.16 -36.08
N LYS A 7 -2.00 6.86 -36.62
CA LYS A 7 -3.18 6.53 -35.80
C LYS A 7 -3.00 5.25 -34.99
N HIS A 8 -2.31 4.25 -35.52
CA HIS A 8 -2.00 3.02 -34.77
C HIS A 8 -1.05 3.31 -33.61
N VAL A 9 0.03 4.07 -33.86
CA VAL A 9 0.99 4.45 -32.82
C VAL A 9 0.33 5.25 -31.70
N GLU A 10 -0.56 6.20 -32.04
CA GLU A 10 -1.32 6.93 -31.03
C GLU A 10 -2.25 6.04 -30.21
N HIS A 11 -2.88 5.04 -30.84
CA HIS A 11 -3.75 4.11 -30.14
C HIS A 11 -2.94 3.24 -29.16
N GLU A 12 -1.83 2.66 -29.62
CA GLU A 12 -0.94 1.85 -28.78
C GLU A 12 -0.40 2.66 -27.61
N ARG A 13 -0.02 3.93 -27.85
CA ARG A 13 0.41 4.83 -26.78
C ARG A 13 -0.69 5.05 -25.74
N ARG A 14 -1.94 5.28 -26.18
CA ARG A 14 -3.08 5.48 -25.26
C ARG A 14 -3.37 4.24 -24.42
N VAL A 15 -3.30 3.05 -25.04
CA VAL A 15 -3.48 1.77 -24.33
C VAL A 15 -2.38 1.60 -23.29
N PHE A 16 -1.13 1.84 -23.68
CA PHE A 16 0.01 1.75 -22.77
C PHE A 16 -0.09 2.73 -21.58
N GLU A 17 -0.44 4.00 -21.84
CA GLU A 17 -0.63 5.00 -20.79
C GLU A 17 -1.77 4.63 -19.83
N HIS A 18 -2.86 4.06 -20.36
CA HIS A 18 -3.97 3.55 -19.55
C HIS A 18 -3.54 2.40 -18.64
N ASP A 19 -2.80 1.42 -19.17
CA ASP A 19 -2.35 0.26 -18.41
C ASP A 19 -1.35 0.67 -17.32
N LEU A 20 -0.42 1.57 -17.63
CA LEU A 20 0.48 2.17 -16.64
C LEU A 20 -0.28 2.89 -15.53
N ASN A 21 -1.33 3.64 -15.85
CA ASN A 21 -2.13 4.32 -14.84
C ASN A 21 -2.84 3.33 -13.92
N ASN A 22 -3.39 2.25 -14.47
CA ASN A 22 -4.04 1.21 -13.69
C ASN A 22 -3.06 0.51 -12.73
N ASP A 23 -1.86 0.19 -13.21
CA ASP A 23 -0.82 -0.39 -12.38
C ASP A 23 -0.36 0.57 -11.27
N ASN A 24 -0.17 1.85 -11.60
CA ASN A 24 0.17 2.87 -10.61
C ASN A 24 -0.91 3.02 -9.53
N GLN A 25 -2.20 2.98 -9.91
CA GLN A 25 -3.30 3.03 -8.95
C GLN A 25 -3.32 1.81 -8.03
N ARG A 26 -3.10 0.61 -8.60
CA ARG A 26 -3.00 -0.64 -7.81
C ARG A 26 -1.84 -0.58 -6.81
N LEU A 27 -0.65 -0.21 -7.27
CA LEU A 27 0.54 -0.09 -6.42
C LEU A 27 0.35 0.96 -5.32
N ALA A 28 -0.25 2.11 -5.63
CA ALA A 28 -0.53 3.15 -4.64
C ALA A 28 -1.52 2.67 -3.56
N ASN A 29 -2.52 1.87 -3.94
CA ASN A 29 -3.45 1.28 -2.97
C ASN A 29 -2.76 0.26 -2.07
N GLU A 30 -1.93 -0.62 -2.64
CA GLU A 30 -1.16 -1.62 -1.88
C GLU A 30 -0.21 -0.96 -0.89
N GLN A 31 0.53 0.07 -1.32
CA GLN A 31 1.43 0.83 -0.45
C GLN A 31 0.68 1.52 0.69
N ARG A 32 -0.47 2.14 0.41
CA ARG A 32 -1.31 2.78 1.45
C ARG A 32 -1.80 1.76 2.47
N ASN A 33 -2.26 0.59 2.02
CA ASN A 33 -2.73 -0.48 2.89
C ASN A 33 -1.59 -1.05 3.76
N LEU A 34 -0.41 -1.28 3.17
CA LEU A 34 0.76 -1.75 3.90
C LEU A 34 1.18 -0.73 4.97
N LYS A 35 1.24 0.56 4.62
CA LYS A 35 1.55 1.61 5.59
C LYS A 35 0.55 1.62 6.75
N ALA A 36 -0.75 1.55 6.46
CA ALA A 36 -1.79 1.52 7.49
C ALA A 36 -1.65 0.30 8.41
N TYR A 37 -1.28 -0.87 7.87
CA TYR A 37 -0.98 -2.06 8.67
C TYR A 37 0.23 -1.87 9.58
N LEU A 38 1.34 -1.34 9.05
CA LEU A 38 2.54 -1.08 9.83
C LEU A 38 2.27 -0.13 11.00
N ASP A 39 1.60 1.00 10.73
CA ASP A 39 1.27 2.00 11.75
C ASP A 39 0.40 1.38 12.86
N ARG A 40 -0.62 0.60 12.49
CA ARG A 40 -1.62 0.06 13.43
C ARG A 40 -1.13 -1.16 14.21
N VAL A 41 -0.43 -2.07 13.56
CA VAL A 41 -0.14 -3.40 14.11
C VAL A 41 1.31 -3.50 14.57
N VAL A 42 2.26 -3.03 13.76
CA VAL A 42 3.68 -3.24 14.03
C VAL A 42 4.24 -2.16 14.94
N TYR A 43 3.90 -0.90 14.67
CA TYR A 43 4.46 0.24 15.41
C TYR A 43 3.65 0.64 16.65
N THR A 44 2.52 -0.02 16.89
CA THR A 44 1.75 0.20 18.11
C THR A 44 2.20 -0.81 19.17
N ASN A 45 2.95 -0.35 20.17
CA ASN A 45 3.36 -1.17 21.30
C ASN A 45 2.21 -1.29 22.32
N GLN A 46 1.35 -2.30 22.14
CA GLN A 46 0.30 -2.60 23.10
C GLN A 46 0.88 -3.43 24.27
N PRO A 47 0.65 -3.02 25.53
CA PRO A 47 1.12 -3.77 26.68
C PRO A 47 0.46 -5.16 26.71
N THR A 48 1.27 -6.20 26.91
CA THR A 48 0.78 -7.55 27.08
C THR A 48 0.16 -7.73 28.46
N ALA A 49 -0.70 -8.73 28.66
CA ALA A 49 -1.27 -9.02 29.99
C ALA A 49 -0.18 -9.22 31.06
N ALA A 50 0.96 -9.81 30.67
CA ALA A 50 2.11 -9.99 31.53
C ALA A 50 2.67 -8.67 32.08
N TYR A 51 2.63 -7.56 31.31
CA TYR A 51 3.06 -6.24 31.79
C TYR A 51 2.22 -5.79 33.00
N PHE A 52 0.91 -5.95 32.95
CA PHE A 52 0.03 -5.54 34.05
C PHE A 52 0.16 -6.43 35.29
N MET A 53 0.47 -7.72 35.10
CA MET A 53 0.71 -8.66 36.19
C MET A 53 2.01 -8.38 36.97
N GLN A 54 2.90 -7.49 36.49
CA GLN A 54 4.13 -7.15 37.19
C GLN A 54 3.90 -6.35 38.47
N PHE A 55 2.80 -5.61 38.56
CA PHE A 55 2.52 -4.69 39.66
C PHE A 55 1.70 -5.35 40.77
N ASN A 56 1.79 -4.83 42.00
CA ASN A 56 1.08 -5.32 43.19
C ASN A 56 1.34 -6.80 43.53
N THR A 57 2.51 -7.31 43.19
CA THR A 57 2.90 -8.71 43.42
C THR A 57 3.39 -8.98 44.84
N SER A 58 3.74 -7.94 45.61
CA SER A 58 4.10 -8.05 47.01
C SER A 58 3.48 -6.93 47.84
N SER A 59 3.04 -7.26 49.06
CA SER A 59 2.70 -6.31 50.12
C SER A 59 3.99 -5.99 50.86
N ARG A 60 4.55 -4.80 50.67
CA ARG A 60 5.70 -4.35 51.45
C ARG A 60 5.38 -4.32 52.94
#